data_AF-M4VCY0-F1
#
_entry.id   AF-M4VCY0-F1
#
_cell.length_a   1.000
_cell.length_b   1.000
_cell.length_c   1.000
_cell.angle_alpha   90.00
_cell.angle_beta   90.00
_cell.angle_gamma   90.00
#
_symmetry.space_group_name_H-M   'P 1'
#
loop_
_entity.id
_entity.type
_entity.pdbx_description
1 polymer ?
#
loop_
_entity_poly.entity_id
_entity_poly.type
_entity_poly.pdbx_seq_one_letter_code
_entity_poly.pdbx_strand_id
1 'polypeptide(L)'
;MKSIISFFAVVALSYSAHAFKDGSYNCRSEKSGYEVNYEIKSISFNGIVMPHLEVTQVHPANPEDPTSTEKVYVTKGLATQFLGQGGSEILGLGALRVEMKNGRPSCVK
;
A
#
# COMPACT_ATOMS: atom_id res chain seq x y z
N MET A 1 -33.88 0.92 -31.47
CA MET A 1 -33.43 0.97 -30.06
C MET A 1 -32.84 -0.37 -29.68
N LYS A 2 -31.51 -0.47 -29.63
CA LYS A 2 -30.70 -1.51 -28.98
C LYS A 2 -29.26 -1.21 -29.35
N SER A 3 -28.33 -1.42 -28.41
CA SER A 3 -26.88 -1.38 -28.63
C SER A 3 -26.14 -0.06 -28.39
N ILE A 4 -26.31 0.58 -27.23
CA ILE A 4 -25.34 1.60 -26.72
C ILE A 4 -24.85 1.30 -25.29
N ILE A 5 -25.39 0.29 -24.60
CA ILE A 5 -25.08 0.08 -23.17
C ILE A 5 -23.88 -0.86 -22.93
N SER A 6 -23.44 -1.67 -23.91
CA SER A 6 -22.39 -2.68 -23.67
C SER A 6 -20.95 -2.21 -23.87
N PHE A 7 -20.69 -1.02 -24.43
CA PHE A 7 -19.29 -0.58 -24.66
C PHE A 7 -18.66 0.10 -23.45
N PHE A 8 -19.44 0.79 -22.61
CA PHE A 8 -18.90 1.46 -21.42
C PHE A 8 -18.58 0.50 -20.26
N ALA A 9 -19.22 -0.67 -20.19
CA ALA A 9 -18.96 -1.65 -19.14
C ALA A 9 -17.65 -2.44 -19.36
N VAL A 10 -17.20 -2.60 -20.61
CA VAL A 10 -15.98 -3.37 -20.94
C VAL A 10 -14.72 -2.50 -20.88
N VAL A 11 -14.85 -1.20 -21.14
CA VAL A 11 -13.72 -0.24 -21.04
C VAL A 11 -13.45 0.16 -19.58
N ALA A 12 -14.45 0.06 -18.68
CA ALA A 12 -14.24 0.28 -17.25
C ALA A 12 -13.46 -0.86 -16.54
N LEU A 13 -13.32 -2.02 -17.19
CA LEU A 13 -12.63 -3.19 -16.60
C LEU A 13 -11.18 -3.36 -17.09
N SER A 14 -10.73 -2.54 -18.03
CA SER A 14 -9.39 -2.66 -18.64
C SER A 14 -8.43 -1.52 -18.29
N TYR A 15 -8.87 -0.56 -17.48
CA TYR A 15 -8.05 0.52 -16.93
C TYR A 15 -8.14 0.60 -15.40
N SER A 16 -8.10 -0.53 -14.70
CA SER A 16 -7.43 -0.50 -13.40
C SER A 16 -5.92 -0.39 -13.69
N ALA A 17 -5.47 0.80 -14.08
CA ALA A 17 -4.07 1.17 -13.84
C ALA A 17 -3.85 0.84 -12.37
N HIS A 18 -2.97 -0.13 -12.08
CA HIS A 18 -2.74 -0.54 -10.70
C HIS A 18 -2.46 0.73 -9.89
N ALA A 19 -3.31 1.05 -8.90
CA ALA A 19 -3.15 2.26 -8.06
C ALA A 19 -1.92 2.19 -7.17
N PHE A 20 -1.15 1.12 -7.32
CA PHE A 20 0.10 0.86 -6.67
C PHE A 20 1.08 0.38 -7.72
N LYS A 21 2.34 0.72 -7.50
CA LYS A 21 3.46 0.22 -8.27
C LYS A 21 4.22 -0.75 -7.37
N ASP A 22 4.55 -1.89 -7.93
CA ASP A 22 5.46 -2.83 -7.28
C ASP A 22 6.79 -2.12 -6.96
N GLY A 23 7.35 -2.44 -5.79
CA GLY A 23 8.60 -1.85 -5.34
C GLY A 23 8.75 -1.85 -3.82
N SER A 24 9.92 -1.41 -3.37
CA SER A 24 10.24 -1.16 -1.97
C SER A 24 10.28 0.35 -1.71
N TYR A 25 9.60 0.78 -0.67
CA TYR A 25 9.43 2.18 -0.31
C TYR A 25 9.79 2.36 1.16
N ASN A 26 10.91 3.03 1.42
CA ASN A 26 11.28 3.43 2.77
C ASN A 26 10.69 4.81 3.07
N CYS A 27 9.89 4.85 4.13
CA CYS A 27 9.32 6.05 4.71
C CYS A 27 9.98 6.30 6.07
N ARG A 28 10.74 7.39 6.16
CA ARG A 28 11.30 7.85 7.43
C ARG A 28 10.28 8.69 8.17
N SER A 29 10.05 8.39 9.45
CA SER A 29 9.21 9.23 10.31
C SER A 29 9.96 10.51 10.70
N GLU A 30 9.22 11.56 11.03
CA GLU A 30 9.79 12.75 11.70
C GLU A 30 10.32 12.43 13.10
N LYS A 31 9.86 11.33 13.72
CA LYS A 31 10.39 10.84 15.00
C LYS A 31 11.73 10.12 14.78
N SER A 32 12.75 10.56 15.52
CA SER A 32 14.08 9.95 15.47
C SER A 32 14.02 8.44 15.74
N GLY A 33 14.68 7.66 14.87
CA GLY A 33 14.75 6.20 14.98
C GLY A 33 13.52 5.43 14.48
N TYR A 34 12.43 6.11 14.07
CA TYR A 34 11.25 5.44 13.52
C TYR A 34 11.34 5.33 12.00
N GLU A 35 11.33 4.10 11.50
CA GLU A 35 11.32 3.83 10.06
C GLU A 35 10.20 2.85 9.70
N VAL A 36 9.60 3.07 8.53
CA VAL A 36 8.60 2.16 7.96
C VAL A 36 8.99 1.83 6.54
N ASN A 37 9.23 0.55 6.26
CA ASN A 37 9.45 0.06 4.90
C ASN A 37 8.19 -0.66 4.39
N TYR A 38 7.74 -0.29 3.20
CA TYR A 38 6.65 -0.95 2.48
C TYR A 38 7.22 -1.69 1.29
N GLU A 39 6.94 -2.98 1.17
CA GLU A 39 7.18 -3.74 -0.05
C GLU A 39 5.83 -4.13 -0.67
N ILE A 40 5.63 -3.71 -1.92
CA ILE A 40 4.41 -3.99 -2.68
C ILE A 40 4.78 -4.88 -3.86
N LYS A 41 4.04 -5.98 -4.03
CA LYS A 41 4.21 -6.92 -5.13
C LYS A 41 2.86 -7.29 -5.73
N SER A 42 2.79 -7.39 -7.05
CA SER A 42 1.63 -7.93 -7.76
C SER A 42 1.73 -9.45 -7.79
N ILE A 43 0.77 -10.13 -7.18
CA ILE A 43 0.67 -11.60 -7.23
C ILE A 43 -0.48 -11.97 -8.18
N SER A 44 -0.19 -12.83 -9.15
CA SER A 44 -1.20 -13.41 -10.03
C SER A 44 -1.65 -14.77 -9.51
N PHE A 45 -2.95 -14.94 -9.30
CA PHE A 45 -3.55 -16.21 -8.91
C PHE A 45 -4.79 -16.46 -9.77
N ASN A 46 -4.81 -17.57 -10.52
CA ASN A 46 -5.90 -17.93 -11.44
C ASN A 46 -6.29 -16.79 -12.41
N GLY A 47 -5.32 -16.00 -12.87
CA GLY A 47 -5.54 -14.86 -13.79
C GLY A 47 -6.02 -13.58 -13.10
N ILE A 48 -6.19 -13.58 -11.78
CA ILE A 48 -6.51 -12.38 -10.99
C ILE A 48 -5.21 -11.83 -10.39
N VAL A 49 -4.93 -10.55 -10.64
CA VAL A 49 -3.79 -9.85 -10.04
C VAL A 49 -4.23 -9.16 -8.76
N MET A 50 -3.58 -9.49 -7.64
CA MET A 50 -3.83 -8.90 -6.32
C MET A 50 -2.55 -8.31 -5.74
N PRO A 51 -2.62 -7.18 -5.03
CA PRO A 51 -1.47 -6.67 -4.30
C PRO A 51 -1.16 -7.59 -3.12
N HIS A 52 0.13 -7.89 -2.95
CA HIS A 52 0.71 -8.36 -1.72
C HIS A 52 1.51 -7.23 -1.11
N LEU A 53 1.20 -6.91 0.14
CA LEU A 53 1.85 -5.86 0.90
C LEU A 53 2.62 -6.49 2.05
N GLU A 54 3.87 -6.07 2.23
CA GLU A 54 4.67 -6.28 3.41
C GLU A 54 5.02 -4.92 4.03
N VAL A 55 4.78 -4.78 5.32
CA VAL A 55 5.04 -3.57 6.11
C VAL A 55 6.00 -3.94 7.23
N THR A 56 7.17 -3.33 7.21
CA THR A 56 8.20 -3.47 8.24
C THR A 56 8.32 -2.16 9.00
N GLN A 57 8.07 -2.18 10.31
CA GLN A 57 8.19 -1.02 11.19
C GLN A 57 9.35 -1.23 12.15
N VAL A 58 10.28 -0.28 12.17
CA VAL A 58 11.43 -0.26 13.08
C VAL A 58 11.23 0.86 14.08
N HIS A 59 11.18 0.51 15.36
CA HIS A 59 11.01 1.46 16.46
C HIS A 59 12.19 1.37 17.41
N PRO A 60 12.70 2.48 17.94
CA PRO A 60 13.64 2.43 19.05
C PRO A 60 12.90 1.94 20.31
N ALA A 61 13.50 1.07 21.12
CA ALA A 61 12.91 0.70 22.41
C ALA A 61 12.83 1.88 23.39
N ASN A 62 13.76 2.83 23.30
CA ASN A 62 13.73 4.13 23.93
C ASN A 62 13.91 5.25 22.87
N PRO A 63 12.89 6.07 22.57
CA PRO A 63 12.96 7.15 21.58
C PRO A 63 13.99 8.24 21.88
N GLU A 64 14.41 8.38 23.14
CA GLU A 64 15.39 9.39 23.58
C GLU A 64 16.84 8.89 23.53
N ASP A 65 17.04 7.59 23.31
CA ASP A 65 18.36 6.96 23.28
C ASP A 65 18.66 6.37 21.88
N PRO A 66 19.54 6.99 21.09
CA PRO A 66 19.87 6.52 19.74
C PRO A 66 20.64 5.18 19.73
N THR A 67 21.10 4.71 20.88
CA THR A 67 21.77 3.41 21.03
C THR A 67 20.84 2.31 21.54
N SER A 68 19.59 2.68 21.85
CA SER A 68 18.56 1.74 22.25
C SER A 68 18.41 0.62 21.23
N THR A 69 18.23 -0.61 21.71
CA THR A 69 17.87 -1.74 20.85
C THR A 69 16.60 -1.45 20.05
N GLU A 70 16.60 -1.80 18.78
CA GLU A 70 15.46 -1.63 17.88
C GLU A 70 14.45 -2.78 18.05
N LYS A 71 13.16 -2.47 17.93
CA LYS A 71 12.08 -3.44 17.79
C LYS A 71 11.59 -3.42 16.35
N VAL A 72 11.54 -4.59 15.73
CA VAL A 72 11.09 -4.76 14.34
C VAL A 72 9.76 -5.50 14.33
N TYR A 73 8.76 -4.90 13.69
CA TYR A 73 7.44 -5.50 13.47
C TYR A 73 7.23 -5.70 11.98
N VAL A 74 6.90 -6.92 11.57
CA VAL A 74 6.63 -7.26 10.17
C VAL A 74 5.20 -7.77 10.04
N THR A 75 4.41 -7.11 9.20
CA THR A 75 3.05 -7.55 8.83
C THR A 75 3.02 -7.73 7.32
N LYS A 76 2.58 -8.90 6.83
CA LYS A 76 2.51 -9.17 5.40
C LYS A 76 1.31 -10.01 5.00
N GLY A 77 0.86 -9.83 3.77
CA GLY A 77 -0.18 -10.66 3.18
C GLY A 77 -0.82 -10.02 1.96
N LEU A 78 -1.91 -10.63 1.50
CA LEU A 78 -2.74 -10.05 0.46
C LEU A 78 -3.38 -8.76 0.96
N ALA A 79 -3.24 -7.71 0.17
CA ALA A 79 -3.85 -6.43 0.40
C ALA A 79 -5.08 -6.27 -0.50
N THR A 80 -5.98 -5.39 -0.08
CA THR A 80 -7.09 -4.93 -0.89
C THR A 80 -6.87 -3.47 -1.26
N GLN A 81 -7.17 -3.12 -2.50
CA GLN A 81 -7.20 -1.73 -2.94
C GLN A 81 -8.61 -1.18 -2.77
N PHE A 82 -8.76 0.02 -2.22
CA PHE A 82 -10.03 0.73 -2.17
C PHE A 82 -9.83 2.25 -2.18
N LEU A 83 -10.91 2.98 -2.49
CA LEU A 83 -10.92 4.44 -2.43
C LEU A 83 -11.35 4.89 -1.03
N GLY A 84 -10.52 5.73 -0.41
CA GLY A 84 -10.80 6.41 0.85
C GLY A 84 -11.73 7.62 0.69
N GLN A 85 -12.11 8.21 1.81
CA GLN A 85 -12.85 9.48 1.81
C GLN A 85 -12.01 10.57 1.12
N GLY A 86 -12.63 11.33 0.21
CA GLY A 86 -11.93 12.35 -0.58
C GLY A 86 -11.22 11.81 -1.82
N GLY A 87 -11.43 10.55 -2.19
CA GLY A 87 -10.88 9.96 -3.42
C GLY A 87 -9.42 9.52 -3.31
N SER A 88 -8.86 9.44 -2.10
CA SER A 88 -7.52 8.89 -1.88
C SER A 88 -7.50 7.40 -2.22
N GLU A 89 -6.43 6.95 -2.87
CA GLU A 89 -6.21 5.53 -3.12
C GLU A 89 -5.58 4.89 -1.88
N ILE A 90 -6.07 3.73 -1.45
CA ILE A 90 -5.60 3.05 -0.24
C ILE A 90 -5.32 1.58 -0.53
N LEU A 91 -4.18 1.09 -0.02
CA LEU A 91 -3.92 -0.34 0.16
C LEU A 91 -4.19 -0.73 1.62
N GLY A 92 -5.11 -1.67 1.83
CA GLY A 92 -5.43 -2.22 3.15
C GLY A 92 -4.90 -3.62 3.36
N LEU A 93 -4.28 -3.86 4.51
CA LEU A 93 -3.82 -5.18 4.97
C LEU A 93 -4.34 -5.40 6.41
N GLY A 94 -5.41 -6.16 6.57
CA GLY A 94 -6.11 -6.28 7.84
C GLY A 94 -6.58 -4.91 8.35
N ALA A 95 -6.11 -4.49 9.52
CA ALA A 95 -6.39 -3.15 10.07
C ALA A 95 -5.44 -2.05 9.57
N LEU A 96 -4.35 -2.40 8.89
CA LEU A 96 -3.40 -1.44 8.34
C LEU A 96 -3.99 -0.79 7.09
N ARG A 97 -3.79 0.53 6.97
CA ARG A 97 -4.17 1.34 5.81
C ARG A 97 -2.95 2.11 5.34
N VAL A 98 -2.58 1.94 4.09
CA VAL A 98 -1.48 2.66 3.45
C VAL A 98 -2.09 3.54 2.37
N GLU A 99 -2.07 4.85 2.61
CA GLU A 99 -2.48 5.81 1.60
C GLU A 99 -1.48 5.79 0.45
N MET A 100 -2.00 5.91 -0.78
CA MET A 100 -1.22 5.88 -1.99
C MET A 100 -1.28 7.25 -2.67
N LYS A 101 -0.12 7.71 -3.14
CA LYS A 101 0.02 8.93 -3.94
C LYS A 101 0.84 8.60 -5.19
N ASN A 102 0.24 8.75 -6.36
CA ASN A 102 0.88 8.47 -7.65
C ASN A 102 1.45 7.03 -7.76
N GLY A 103 0.74 6.04 -7.20
CA GLY A 103 1.16 4.65 -7.21
C GLY A 103 2.16 4.25 -6.12
N ARG A 104 2.48 5.14 -5.17
CA ARG A 104 3.47 4.88 -4.10
C ARG A 104 2.86 5.15 -2.73
N PRO A 105 3.30 4.47 -1.66
CA PRO A 105 2.92 4.83 -0.30
C PRO A 105 3.17 6.31 -0.05
N SER A 106 2.13 7.00 0.42
CA SER A 106 2.26 8.31 1.02
C SER A 106 2.98 8.10 2.35
N CYS A 107 4.26 8.41 2.40
CA CYS A 107 4.99 8.53 3.65
C CYS A 107 4.38 9.69 4.42
N VAL A 108 3.32 9.42 5.20
CA VAL A 108 2.68 10.42 6.04
C VAL A 108 3.75 10.93 7.01
N LYS A 109 3.92 12.26 7.02
CA LYS A 109 4.84 12.99 7.88
C LYS A 109 4.40 12.91 9.33
#